data_AF-Q6CWC9-F1
#
_entry.id   AF-Q6CWC9-F1
#
_cell.length_a   1.000
_cell.length_b   1.000
_cell.length_c   1.000
_cell.angle_alpha   90.00
_cell.angle_beta   90.00
_cell.angle_gamma   90.00
#
_symmetry.space_group_name_H-M   'P 1'
#
loop_
_entity.id
_entity.type
_entity.pdbx_description
1 polymer ?
#
loop_
_entity_poly.entity_id
_entity_poly.type
_entity_poly.pdbx_seq_one_letter_code
_entity_poly.pdbx_strand_id
1 'polypeptide(L)'
;MTTQEEAIERRLSLYSFNKVFPNYLSHLQQIQSLVHRLLNQKLTENDKLSVEEIRKLREVLDDKYLEAKNFVETERSSYNALDISLERTVDNIKNGLDGQLSVVRNLRDELNERNDRLNQMHLDITAFNEESVNLNTQPTIMRYTKEEWINILNEPKAFDKLLEHRVFKNVGDGLYSVTEELFDGELELKRMNEIMKKDIERLNIDLDEYKQKWLDSFEVMSKIGSVLKVKLNERRHGSEDNDEYYEEEEEADIERVKHDGSFHSEEESSFNTDEENEIYEIVQDENNEEEVSEVEEAEVKSENASVEPTVPDDDEQMVEPADVADAEAKAEADPVSEEDQDMENIPEINGDDS
;
A
#
# COMPACT_ATOMS: atom_id res chain seq x y z
N MET A 1 -8.35 -37.08 -53.21
CA MET A 1 -7.62 -36.02 -53.95
C MET A 1 -6.41 -35.74 -53.10
N THR A 2 -5.23 -36.27 -53.45
CA THR A 2 -4.05 -36.23 -52.56
C THR A 2 -2.74 -36.25 -53.33
N THR A 3 -2.59 -37.14 -54.34
CA THR A 3 -1.32 -37.29 -55.06
C THR A 3 -0.90 -36.08 -55.90
N GLN A 4 -1.84 -35.24 -56.36
CA GLN A 4 -1.52 -34.01 -57.11
C GLN A 4 -1.20 -32.84 -56.18
N GLU A 5 -1.92 -32.69 -55.07
CA GLU A 5 -1.68 -31.64 -54.08
C GLU A 5 -0.34 -31.86 -53.39
N GLU A 6 -0.06 -33.09 -52.91
CA GLU A 6 1.26 -33.47 -52.38
C GLU A 6 2.40 -33.24 -53.40
N ALA A 7 2.15 -33.48 -54.69
CA ALA A 7 3.16 -33.25 -55.73
C ALA A 7 3.41 -31.75 -55.99
N ILE A 8 2.39 -30.91 -55.82
CA ILE A 8 2.51 -29.45 -55.88
C ILE A 8 3.26 -28.93 -54.65
N GLU A 9 2.89 -29.37 -53.45
CA GLU A 9 3.56 -28.99 -52.19
C GLU A 9 5.04 -29.38 -52.20
N ARG A 10 5.38 -30.63 -52.57
CA ARG A 10 6.78 -31.08 -52.72
C ARG A 10 7.54 -30.29 -53.78
N ARG A 11 6.87 -29.82 -54.83
CA ARG A 11 7.50 -28.97 -55.86
C ARG A 11 7.74 -27.55 -55.35
N LEU A 12 6.84 -27.01 -54.53
CA LEU A 12 6.99 -25.70 -53.90
C LEU A 12 8.07 -25.72 -52.82
N SER A 13 8.16 -26.77 -51.98
CA SER A 13 9.20 -26.89 -50.97
C SER A 13 10.61 -27.11 -51.55
N LEU A 14 10.71 -27.68 -52.75
CA LEU A 14 11.97 -27.81 -53.50
C LEU A 14 12.28 -26.62 -54.41
N TYR A 15 11.43 -25.59 -54.46
CA TYR A 15 11.63 -24.43 -55.34
C TYR A 15 12.61 -23.43 -54.75
N SER A 16 13.89 -23.52 -55.13
CA SER A 16 14.90 -22.53 -54.81
C SER A 16 14.97 -21.42 -55.86
N PHE A 17 14.68 -20.17 -55.48
CA PHE A 17 14.85 -18.99 -56.34
C PHE A 17 16.31 -18.52 -56.35
N ASN A 18 17.24 -19.37 -56.81
CA ASN A 18 18.64 -18.99 -57.01
C ASN A 18 19.00 -19.01 -58.50
N LYS A 19 19.55 -17.90 -59.01
CA LYS A 19 19.96 -17.73 -60.41
C LYS A 19 21.44 -18.01 -60.66
N VAL A 20 22.28 -18.08 -59.62
CA VAL A 20 23.75 -18.24 -59.75
C VAL A 20 24.10 -19.55 -60.47
N PHE A 21 23.60 -20.68 -59.99
CA PHE A 21 23.83 -21.98 -60.62
C PHE A 21 23.20 -22.11 -62.02
N PRO A 22 21.91 -21.75 -62.26
CA PRO A 22 21.34 -21.72 -63.61
C PRO A 22 22.12 -20.85 -64.59
N ASN A 23 22.65 -19.70 -64.15
CA ASN A 23 23.46 -18.82 -64.99
C ASN A 23 24.77 -19.49 -65.39
N TYR A 24 25.50 -20.09 -64.45
CA TYR A 24 26.74 -20.83 -64.76
C TYR A 24 26.47 -22.01 -65.71
N LEU A 25 25.46 -22.83 -65.42
CA LEU A 25 25.07 -23.96 -66.26
C LEU A 25 24.63 -23.55 -67.67
N SER A 26 23.95 -22.41 -67.82
CA SER A 26 23.56 -21.87 -69.13
C SER A 26 24.79 -21.53 -70.00
N HIS A 27 25.82 -20.88 -69.44
CA HIS A 27 27.05 -20.57 -70.17
C HIS A 27 27.85 -21.84 -70.51
N LEU A 28 27.90 -22.81 -69.60
CA LEU A 28 28.49 -24.13 -69.86
C LEU A 28 27.74 -24.87 -70.98
N GLN A 29 26.41 -24.82 -70.99
CA GLN A 29 25.57 -25.41 -72.03
C GLN A 29 25.76 -24.72 -73.39
N GLN A 30 25.97 -23.39 -73.42
CA GLN A 30 26.30 -22.66 -74.67
C GLN A 30 27.64 -23.14 -75.24
N ILE A 31 28.68 -23.26 -74.41
CA ILE A 31 29.99 -23.80 -74.80
C ILE A 31 29.85 -25.26 -75.28
N GLN A 32 29.15 -26.11 -74.53
CA GLN A 32 28.91 -27.50 -74.90
C GLN A 32 28.16 -27.62 -76.24
N SER A 33 27.18 -26.74 -76.49
CA SER A 33 26.41 -26.70 -77.75
C SER A 33 27.27 -26.22 -78.93
N LEU A 34 28.22 -25.30 -78.71
CA LEU A 34 29.19 -24.88 -79.71
C LEU A 34 30.19 -26.01 -80.02
N VAL A 35 30.77 -26.65 -78.99
CA VAL A 35 31.68 -27.80 -79.13
C VAL A 35 30.99 -28.97 -79.84
N HIS A 36 29.75 -29.29 -79.48
CA HIS A 36 28.98 -30.38 -80.09
C HIS A 36 28.69 -30.12 -81.59
N ARG A 37 28.39 -28.86 -81.97
CA ARG A 37 28.17 -28.49 -83.38
C ARG A 37 29.46 -28.47 -84.19
N LEU A 38 30.58 -28.08 -83.58
CA LEU A 38 31.93 -28.17 -84.16
C LEU A 38 32.32 -29.64 -84.42
N LEU A 39 32.16 -30.53 -83.42
CA LEU A 39 32.44 -31.96 -83.55
C LEU A 39 31.60 -32.64 -84.64
N ASN A 40 30.33 -32.24 -84.77
CA ASN A 40 29.41 -32.76 -85.78
C ASN A 40 29.52 -32.09 -87.16
N GLN A 41 30.47 -31.15 -87.36
CA GLN A 41 30.63 -30.36 -88.59
C GLN A 41 29.36 -29.59 -89.03
N LYS A 42 28.47 -29.26 -88.09
CA LYS A 42 27.22 -28.52 -88.32
C LYS A 42 27.34 -27.08 -87.82
N LEU A 43 28.45 -26.44 -88.15
CA LEU A 43 28.70 -25.06 -87.79
C LEU A 43 27.94 -24.11 -88.74
N THR A 44 27.32 -23.07 -88.19
CA THR A 44 26.58 -22.06 -88.96
C THR A 44 27.24 -20.69 -88.84
N GLU A 45 27.00 -19.79 -89.80
CA GLU A 45 27.55 -18.41 -89.74
C GLU A 45 27.07 -17.62 -88.51
N ASN A 46 25.96 -18.04 -87.91
CA ASN A 46 25.44 -17.50 -86.64
C ASN A 46 26.31 -17.84 -85.42
N ASP A 47 27.27 -18.76 -85.54
CA ASP A 47 28.04 -19.30 -84.41
C ASP A 47 29.30 -18.50 -84.05
N LYS A 48 29.47 -17.31 -84.66
CA LYS A 48 30.34 -16.21 -84.20
C LYS A 48 31.61 -16.68 -83.49
N LEU A 49 32.48 -17.32 -84.28
CA LEU A 49 33.63 -18.05 -83.79
C LEU A 49 34.93 -17.23 -83.85
N SER A 50 34.82 -15.90 -83.63
CA SER A 50 36.00 -15.04 -83.51
C SER A 50 36.84 -15.42 -82.29
N VAL A 51 38.16 -15.26 -82.39
CA VAL A 51 39.09 -15.43 -81.27
C VAL A 51 38.72 -14.51 -80.10
N GLU A 52 38.20 -13.32 -80.40
CA GLU A 52 37.70 -12.36 -79.39
C GLU A 52 36.45 -12.86 -78.66
N GLU A 53 35.56 -13.57 -79.37
CA GLU A 53 34.28 -14.05 -78.83
C GLU A 53 34.51 -15.31 -77.98
N ILE A 54 35.42 -16.19 -78.40
CA ILE A 54 35.92 -17.32 -77.59
C ILE A 54 36.58 -16.80 -76.31
N ARG A 55 37.38 -15.72 -76.40
CA ARG A 55 38.02 -15.11 -75.24
C ARG A 55 36.99 -14.53 -74.25
N LYS A 56 36.02 -13.75 -74.75
CA LYS A 56 34.92 -13.23 -73.92
C LYS A 56 34.10 -14.35 -73.26
N LEU A 57 33.80 -15.41 -74.01
CA LEU A 57 33.05 -16.56 -73.50
C LEU A 57 33.80 -17.31 -72.39
N ARG A 58 35.14 -17.36 -72.47
CA ARG A 58 36.00 -17.87 -71.40
C ARG A 58 36.00 -16.94 -70.18
N GLU A 59 36.26 -15.65 -70.37
CA GLU A 59 36.29 -14.66 -69.28
C GLU A 59 34.95 -14.66 -68.51
N VAL A 60 33.81 -14.69 -69.22
CA VAL A 60 32.48 -14.81 -68.62
C VAL A 60 32.25 -16.16 -67.92
N LEU A 61 32.78 -17.28 -68.45
CA LEU A 61 32.67 -18.58 -67.76
C LEU A 61 33.49 -18.60 -66.46
N ASP A 62 34.71 -18.06 -66.50
CA ASP A 62 35.60 -17.97 -65.33
C ASP A 62 34.95 -17.08 -64.24
N ASP A 63 34.33 -15.95 -64.61
CA ASP A 63 33.54 -15.10 -63.71
C ASP A 63 32.33 -15.84 -63.12
N LYS A 64 31.53 -16.53 -63.95
CA LYS A 64 30.36 -17.29 -63.47
C LYS A 64 30.72 -18.51 -62.64
N TYR A 65 31.88 -19.11 -62.87
CA TYR A 65 32.43 -20.16 -62.02
C TYR A 65 32.80 -19.60 -60.63
N LEU A 66 33.47 -18.44 -60.57
CA LEU A 66 33.80 -17.78 -59.31
C LEU A 66 32.54 -17.33 -58.55
N GLU A 67 31.53 -16.79 -59.24
CA GLU A 67 30.23 -16.42 -58.64
C GLU A 67 29.55 -17.65 -57.99
N ALA A 68 29.50 -18.78 -58.69
CA ALA A 68 28.93 -20.02 -58.17
C ALA A 68 29.75 -20.63 -57.01
N LYS A 69 31.09 -20.57 -57.10
CA LYS A 69 31.97 -21.04 -56.03
C LYS A 69 31.80 -20.19 -54.76
N ASN A 70 31.84 -18.87 -54.89
CA ASN A 70 31.68 -17.94 -53.77
C ASN A 70 30.30 -18.12 -53.11
N PHE A 71 29.24 -18.31 -53.90
CA PHE A 71 27.89 -18.59 -53.37
C PHE A 71 27.88 -19.82 -52.45
N VAL A 72 28.49 -20.94 -52.88
CA VAL A 72 28.60 -22.16 -52.06
C VAL A 72 29.40 -21.92 -50.78
N GLU A 73 30.52 -21.19 -50.87
CA GLU A 73 31.35 -20.87 -49.71
C GLU A 73 30.60 -19.97 -48.72
N THR A 74 29.81 -19.01 -49.21
CA THR A 74 28.95 -18.16 -48.36
C THR A 74 27.79 -18.91 -47.70
N GLU A 75 27.07 -19.77 -48.43
CA GLU A 75 26.00 -20.58 -47.81
C GLU A 75 26.59 -21.53 -46.77
N ARG A 76 27.69 -22.23 -47.09
CA ARG A 76 28.35 -23.13 -46.14
C ARG A 76 28.81 -22.38 -44.87
N SER A 77 29.35 -21.18 -45.03
CA SER A 77 29.74 -20.34 -43.89
C SER A 77 28.52 -19.92 -43.05
N SER A 78 27.41 -19.56 -43.72
CA SER A 78 26.14 -19.20 -43.08
C SER A 78 25.55 -20.36 -42.26
N TYR A 79 25.46 -21.57 -42.85
CA TYR A 79 24.99 -22.77 -42.15
C TYR A 79 25.89 -23.12 -40.96
N ASN A 80 27.22 -23.13 -41.14
CA ASN A 80 28.15 -23.36 -40.02
C ASN A 80 27.99 -22.32 -38.89
N ALA A 81 27.79 -21.04 -39.23
CA ALA A 81 27.58 -19.98 -38.25
C ALA A 81 26.26 -20.17 -37.49
N LEU A 82 25.19 -20.56 -38.19
CA LEU A 82 23.90 -20.92 -37.61
C LEU A 82 24.04 -22.11 -36.64
N ASP A 83 24.66 -23.20 -37.06
CA ASP A 83 24.87 -24.40 -36.23
C ASP A 83 25.65 -24.05 -34.95
N ILE A 84 26.76 -23.31 -35.06
CA ILE A 84 27.56 -22.87 -33.90
C ILE A 84 26.75 -21.93 -32.99
N SER A 85 25.90 -21.06 -33.54
CA SER A 85 25.03 -20.19 -32.74
C SER A 85 23.94 -20.97 -32.00
N LEU A 86 23.41 -22.02 -32.63
CA LEU A 86 22.40 -22.89 -32.04
C LEU A 86 23.01 -23.73 -30.92
N GLU A 87 24.19 -24.32 -31.14
CA GLU A 87 24.93 -25.05 -30.12
C GLU A 87 25.23 -24.16 -28.90
N ARG A 88 25.76 -22.95 -29.13
CA ARG A 88 26.03 -21.96 -28.06
C ARG A 88 24.77 -21.53 -27.31
N THR A 89 23.65 -21.29 -27.99
CA THR A 89 22.40 -20.91 -27.31
C THR A 89 21.84 -22.06 -26.49
N VAL A 90 21.87 -23.28 -27.01
CA VAL A 90 21.48 -24.50 -26.28
C VAL A 90 22.35 -24.69 -25.03
N ASP A 91 23.67 -24.53 -25.13
CA ASP A 91 24.57 -24.72 -23.98
C ASP A 91 24.49 -23.56 -22.98
N ASN A 92 24.31 -22.31 -23.43
CA ASN A 92 24.02 -21.18 -22.55
C ASN A 92 22.70 -21.38 -21.77
N ILE A 93 21.67 -21.94 -22.42
CA ILE A 93 20.41 -22.29 -21.75
C ILE A 93 20.64 -23.40 -20.72
N LYS A 94 21.28 -24.52 -21.08
CA LYS A 94 21.57 -25.62 -20.14
C LYS A 94 22.36 -25.15 -18.91
N ASN A 95 23.43 -24.40 -19.12
CA ASN A 95 24.33 -23.97 -18.06
C ASN A 95 23.76 -22.81 -17.23
N GLY A 96 22.96 -21.93 -17.86
CA GLY A 96 22.33 -20.79 -17.20
C GLY A 96 21.06 -21.12 -16.42
N LEU A 97 20.33 -22.18 -16.81
CA LEU A 97 19.01 -22.50 -16.27
C LEU A 97 19.04 -22.74 -14.75
N ASP A 98 19.95 -23.57 -14.24
CA ASP A 98 20.01 -23.89 -12.81
C ASP A 98 20.33 -22.64 -11.96
N GLY A 99 21.22 -21.78 -12.46
CA GLY A 99 21.53 -20.49 -11.84
C GLY A 99 20.32 -19.56 -11.80
N GLN A 100 19.67 -19.34 -12.95
CA GLN A 100 18.47 -18.48 -13.05
C GLN A 100 17.30 -19.01 -12.20
N LEU A 101 17.09 -20.33 -12.20
CA LEU A 101 16.08 -21.02 -11.43
C LEU A 101 16.30 -20.85 -9.91
N SER A 102 17.54 -20.82 -9.45
CA SER A 102 17.86 -20.51 -8.04
C SER A 102 17.49 -19.06 -7.67
N VAL A 103 17.80 -18.09 -8.54
CA VAL A 103 17.46 -16.67 -8.34
C VAL A 103 15.94 -16.45 -8.33
N VAL A 104 15.21 -17.08 -9.26
CA VAL A 104 13.74 -17.01 -9.31
C VAL A 104 13.09 -17.61 -8.05
N ARG A 105 13.64 -18.70 -7.51
CA ARG A 105 13.16 -19.29 -6.24
C ARG A 105 13.39 -18.33 -5.06
N ASN A 106 14.57 -17.75 -4.95
CA ASN A 106 14.87 -16.79 -3.88
C ASN A 106 13.94 -15.55 -3.94
N LEU A 107 13.70 -15.00 -5.14
CA LEU A 107 12.77 -13.88 -5.34
C LEU A 107 11.32 -14.25 -5.00
N ARG A 108 10.88 -15.46 -5.35
CA ARG A 108 9.56 -15.98 -4.93
C ARG A 108 9.46 -16.09 -3.41
N ASP A 109 10.49 -16.58 -2.75
CA ASP A 109 10.48 -16.80 -1.30
C ASP A 109 10.48 -15.46 -0.54
N GLU A 110 11.26 -14.47 -1.00
CA GLU A 110 11.19 -13.09 -0.51
C GLU A 110 9.82 -12.43 -0.76
N LEU A 111 9.21 -12.67 -1.93
CA LEU A 111 7.88 -12.14 -2.24
C LEU A 111 6.79 -12.74 -1.35
N ASN A 112 6.88 -14.05 -1.05
CA ASN A 112 5.99 -14.73 -0.13
C ASN A 112 6.13 -14.17 1.30
N GLU A 113 7.34 -14.01 1.82
CA GLU A 113 7.57 -13.41 3.15
C GLU A 113 6.97 -11.99 3.25
N ARG A 114 7.14 -11.17 2.21
CA ARG A 114 6.53 -9.83 2.13
C ARG A 114 5.00 -9.89 2.09
N ASN A 115 4.43 -10.86 1.38
CA ASN A 115 2.98 -11.06 1.28
C ASN A 115 2.41 -11.54 2.64
N ASP A 116 3.04 -12.51 3.29
CA ASP A 116 2.65 -12.99 4.63
C ASP A 116 2.67 -11.86 5.66
N ARG A 117 3.71 -11.00 5.63
CA ARG A 117 3.77 -9.80 6.47
C ARG A 117 2.67 -8.79 6.14
N LEU A 118 2.32 -8.60 4.87
CA LEU A 118 1.23 -7.72 4.45
C LEU A 118 -0.13 -8.27 4.91
N ASN A 119 -0.36 -9.57 4.79
CA ASN A 119 -1.55 -10.25 5.28
C ASN A 119 -1.66 -10.14 6.80
N GLN A 120 -0.56 -10.29 7.54
CA GLN A 120 -0.56 -10.06 8.99
C GLN A 120 -0.93 -8.61 9.32
N MET A 121 -0.34 -7.61 8.66
CA MET A 121 -0.73 -6.21 8.85
C MET A 121 -2.21 -5.95 8.50
N HIS A 122 -2.75 -6.62 7.48
CA HIS A 122 -4.18 -6.57 7.18
C HIS A 122 -5.03 -7.17 8.28
N LEU A 123 -4.64 -8.32 8.84
CA LEU A 123 -5.33 -8.95 9.97
C LEU A 123 -5.29 -8.05 11.22
N ASP A 124 -4.13 -7.48 11.53
CA ASP A 124 -3.94 -6.54 12.64
C ASP A 124 -4.85 -5.29 12.49
N ILE A 125 -4.95 -4.73 11.27
CA ILE A 125 -5.86 -3.62 10.95
C ILE A 125 -7.33 -4.04 11.08
N THR A 126 -7.71 -5.24 10.61
CA THR A 126 -9.09 -5.71 10.76
C THR A 126 -9.47 -5.94 12.23
N ALA A 127 -8.57 -6.51 13.03
CA ALA A 127 -8.78 -6.70 14.46
C ALA A 127 -8.87 -5.35 15.20
N PHE A 128 -8.01 -4.38 14.88
CA PHE A 128 -8.08 -3.03 15.43
C PHE A 128 -9.36 -2.30 15.04
N ASN A 129 -9.83 -2.44 13.80
CA ASN A 129 -11.10 -1.86 13.35
C ASN A 129 -12.30 -2.54 14.03
N GLU A 130 -12.28 -3.86 14.20
CA GLU A 130 -13.32 -4.60 14.93
C GLU A 130 -13.36 -4.17 16.41
N GLU A 131 -12.20 -4.07 17.08
CA GLU A 131 -12.10 -3.54 18.43
C GLU A 131 -12.62 -2.10 18.52
N SER A 132 -12.23 -1.23 17.58
CA SER A 132 -12.70 0.17 17.53
C SER A 132 -14.22 0.27 17.32
N VAL A 133 -14.80 -0.58 16.48
CA VAL A 133 -16.26 -0.66 16.29
C VAL A 133 -16.94 -1.19 17.55
N ASN A 134 -16.37 -2.19 18.22
CA ASN A 134 -16.92 -2.72 19.48
C ASN A 134 -16.89 -1.66 20.60
N LEU A 135 -15.80 -0.91 20.76
CA LEU A 135 -15.70 0.22 21.70
C LEU A 135 -16.75 1.31 21.41
N ASN A 136 -16.97 1.63 20.13
CA ASN A 136 -17.93 2.66 19.71
C ASN A 136 -19.40 2.22 19.72
N THR A 137 -19.71 0.93 19.85
CA THR A 137 -21.09 0.40 19.74
C THR A 137 -21.57 -0.36 20.98
N GLN A 138 -20.67 -0.83 21.84
CA GLN A 138 -21.03 -1.66 23.00
C GLN A 138 -20.43 -1.11 24.30
N PRO A 139 -21.15 -1.18 25.43
CA PRO A 139 -20.59 -0.83 26.74
C PRO A 139 -19.46 -1.80 27.09
N THR A 140 -18.27 -1.24 27.30
CA THR A 140 -17.04 -2.00 27.52
C THR A 140 -16.97 -2.48 28.98
N ILE A 141 -16.60 -3.75 29.18
CA ILE A 141 -16.51 -4.37 30.50
C ILE A 141 -15.05 -4.50 30.93
N MET A 142 -14.54 -3.47 31.61
CA MET A 142 -13.20 -3.51 32.21
C MET A 142 -13.22 -4.41 33.46
N ARG A 143 -12.22 -5.30 33.60
CA ARG A 143 -12.08 -6.22 34.74
C ARG A 143 -10.64 -6.25 35.23
N TYR A 144 -10.42 -5.73 36.43
CA TYR A 144 -9.10 -5.67 37.06
C TYR A 144 -9.17 -5.97 38.56
N THR A 145 -8.04 -6.28 39.16
CA THR A 145 -7.88 -6.43 40.62
C THR A 145 -7.94 -5.07 41.33
N LYS A 146 -8.11 -5.07 42.67
CA LYS A 146 -8.08 -3.83 43.45
C LYS A 146 -6.77 -3.05 43.30
N GLU A 147 -5.63 -3.74 43.21
CA GLU A 147 -4.31 -3.10 43.10
C GLU A 147 -4.12 -2.42 41.74
N GLU A 148 -4.52 -3.09 40.65
CA GLU A 148 -4.51 -2.52 39.30
C GLU A 148 -5.44 -1.30 39.19
N TRP A 149 -6.66 -1.37 39.73
CA TRP A 149 -7.57 -0.22 39.74
C TRP A 149 -7.02 0.97 40.54
N ILE A 150 -6.36 0.74 41.68
CA ILE A 150 -5.69 1.81 42.45
C ILE A 150 -4.56 2.45 41.64
N ASN A 151 -3.78 1.64 40.91
CA ASN A 151 -2.69 2.13 40.06
C ASN A 151 -3.22 2.94 38.86
N ILE A 152 -4.31 2.51 38.21
CA ILE A 152 -4.94 3.23 37.09
C ILE A 152 -5.54 4.57 37.57
N LEU A 153 -6.30 4.54 38.67
CA LEU A 153 -6.94 5.74 39.23
C LEU A 153 -5.95 6.74 39.84
N ASN A 154 -4.74 6.31 40.20
CA ASN A 154 -3.71 7.08 40.90
C ASN A 154 -4.13 7.68 42.27
N GLU A 155 -5.36 7.43 42.73
CA GLU A 155 -5.89 7.86 44.02
C GLU A 155 -6.38 6.67 44.87
N PRO A 156 -5.63 6.23 45.90
CA PRO A 156 -5.99 5.07 46.72
C PRO A 156 -7.36 5.20 47.42
N LYS A 157 -7.78 6.44 47.73
CA LYS A 157 -9.08 6.74 48.36
C LYS A 157 -10.24 6.83 47.37
N ALA A 158 -9.97 6.96 46.07
CA ALA A 158 -11.02 6.99 45.05
C ALA A 158 -11.64 5.60 44.87
N PHE A 159 -10.84 4.54 44.93
CA PHE A 159 -11.32 3.16 44.80
C PHE A 159 -12.42 2.82 45.83
N ASP A 160 -12.15 3.07 47.12
CA ASP A 160 -13.11 2.74 48.19
C ASP A 160 -14.39 3.58 48.09
N LYS A 161 -14.30 4.86 47.68
CA LYS A 161 -15.48 5.71 47.39
C LYS A 161 -16.29 5.19 46.20
N LEU A 162 -15.64 4.82 45.09
CA LEU A 162 -16.31 4.29 43.90
C LEU A 162 -16.99 2.93 44.17
N LEU A 163 -16.45 2.16 45.12
CA LEU A 163 -17.07 0.94 45.63
C LEU A 163 -18.32 1.27 46.48
N GLU A 164 -18.25 2.27 47.38
CA GLU A 164 -19.41 2.76 48.14
C GLU A 164 -20.52 3.30 47.24
N HIS A 165 -20.16 4.05 46.19
CA HIS A 165 -21.07 4.55 45.16
C HIS A 165 -21.57 3.47 44.17
N ARG A 166 -21.21 2.19 44.36
CA ARG A 166 -21.61 1.03 43.54
C ARG A 166 -21.22 1.10 42.06
N VAL A 167 -20.19 1.88 41.72
CA VAL A 167 -19.62 1.92 40.36
C VAL A 167 -18.88 0.61 40.07
N PHE A 168 -18.09 0.14 41.03
CA PHE A 168 -17.45 -1.19 40.97
C PHE A 168 -18.42 -2.30 41.36
N LYS A 169 -18.56 -3.31 40.49
CA LYS A 169 -19.23 -4.59 40.80
C LYS A 169 -18.15 -5.64 41.10
N ASN A 170 -18.24 -6.31 42.25
CA ASN A 170 -17.37 -7.44 42.58
C ASN A 170 -17.85 -8.68 41.80
N VAL A 171 -16.97 -9.30 41.01
CA VAL A 171 -17.27 -10.43 40.12
C VAL A 171 -16.90 -11.78 40.75
N GLY A 172 -16.10 -11.77 41.83
CA GLY A 172 -15.45 -12.94 42.41
C GLY A 172 -13.92 -12.82 42.39
N ASP A 173 -13.24 -13.67 43.16
CA ASP A 173 -11.77 -13.81 43.21
C ASP A 173 -10.94 -12.51 43.34
N GLY A 174 -11.53 -11.45 43.92
CA GLY A 174 -10.87 -10.15 44.09
C GLY A 174 -10.86 -9.26 42.83
N LEU A 175 -11.57 -9.67 41.78
CA LEU A 175 -11.77 -8.90 40.56
C LEU A 175 -13.00 -7.99 40.66
N TYR A 176 -12.81 -6.74 40.24
CA TYR A 176 -13.84 -5.72 40.18
C TYR A 176 -14.07 -5.34 38.72
N SER A 177 -15.33 -5.40 38.28
CA SER A 177 -15.73 -4.94 36.95
C SER A 177 -16.37 -3.56 36.99
N VAL A 178 -16.05 -2.76 35.98
CA VAL A 178 -16.80 -1.57 35.57
C VAL A 178 -17.40 -1.85 34.20
N THR A 179 -18.64 -1.42 34.00
CA THR A 179 -19.32 -1.41 32.70
C THR A 179 -19.46 0.05 32.29
N GLU A 180 -18.71 0.50 31.30
CA GLU A 180 -18.62 1.91 30.91
C GLU A 180 -18.78 2.08 29.40
N GLU A 181 -19.45 3.16 29.01
CA GLU A 181 -19.72 3.51 27.62
C GLU A 181 -18.59 4.43 27.11
N LEU A 182 -17.61 3.83 26.44
CA LEU A 182 -16.38 4.48 25.97
C LEU A 182 -16.51 4.96 24.51
N PHE A 183 -17.64 5.60 24.18
CA PHE A 183 -17.94 6.06 22.83
C PHE A 183 -17.12 7.30 22.42
N ASP A 184 -16.71 8.12 23.39
CA ASP A 184 -15.86 9.29 23.16
C ASP A 184 -14.38 8.90 23.18
N GLY A 185 -13.58 9.49 22.28
CA GLY A 185 -12.14 9.21 22.21
C GLY A 185 -11.37 9.66 23.45
N GLU A 186 -10.29 8.96 23.80
CA GLU A 186 -9.47 9.24 25.01
C GLU A 186 -9.07 10.72 25.16
N LEU A 187 -8.78 11.39 24.04
CA LEU A 187 -8.38 12.81 24.02
C LEU A 187 -9.57 13.75 24.33
N GLU A 188 -10.77 13.39 23.91
CA GLU A 188 -12.01 14.12 24.19
C GLU A 188 -12.45 13.90 25.64
N LEU A 189 -12.40 12.65 26.13
CA LEU A 189 -12.61 12.33 27.54
C LEU A 189 -11.65 13.10 28.46
N LYS A 190 -10.35 13.19 28.12
CA LYS A 190 -9.37 14.02 28.86
C LYS A 190 -9.76 15.50 28.86
N ARG A 191 -10.11 16.05 27.70
CA ARG A 191 -10.55 17.46 27.58
C ARG A 191 -11.82 17.74 28.38
N MET A 192 -12.80 16.85 28.33
CA MET A 192 -14.03 16.94 29.11
C MET A 192 -13.75 16.86 30.61
N ASN A 193 -12.87 15.95 31.05
CA ASN A 193 -12.45 15.83 32.45
C ASN A 193 -11.79 17.12 32.97
N GLU A 194 -10.94 17.78 32.17
CA GLU A 194 -10.36 19.08 32.52
C GLU A 194 -11.40 20.21 32.63
N ILE A 195 -12.44 20.19 31.78
CA ILE A 195 -13.54 21.16 31.85
C ILE A 195 -14.38 20.91 33.11
N MET A 196 -14.81 19.66 33.34
CA MET A 196 -15.55 19.26 34.55
C MET A 196 -14.80 19.63 35.84
N LYS A 197 -13.47 19.46 35.89
CA LYS A 197 -12.67 19.88 37.04
C LYS A 197 -12.77 21.39 37.30
N LYS A 198 -12.63 22.21 36.26
CA LYS A 198 -12.75 23.68 36.35
C LYS A 198 -14.17 24.11 36.76
N ASP A 199 -15.19 23.42 36.25
CA ASP A 199 -16.58 23.68 36.62
C ASP A 199 -16.87 23.27 38.07
N ILE A 200 -16.30 22.15 38.56
CA ILE A 200 -16.37 21.75 39.98
C ILE A 200 -15.63 22.76 40.88
N GLU A 201 -14.45 23.23 40.50
CA GLU A 201 -13.71 24.28 41.21
C GLU A 201 -14.54 25.57 41.29
N ARG A 202 -15.16 25.98 40.18
CA ARG A 202 -16.06 27.14 40.13
C ARG A 202 -17.30 26.94 41.02
N LEU A 203 -17.96 25.78 40.94
CA LEU A 203 -19.14 25.48 41.76
C LEU A 203 -18.82 25.47 43.25
N ASN A 204 -17.62 25.05 43.65
CA ASN A 204 -17.18 25.15 45.04
C ASN A 204 -17.02 26.61 45.50
N ILE A 205 -16.46 27.49 44.64
CA ILE A 205 -16.35 28.93 44.91
C ILE A 205 -17.75 29.55 45.02
N ASP A 206 -18.64 29.28 44.06
CA ASP A 206 -20.01 29.77 44.06
C ASP A 206 -20.78 29.29 45.31
N LEU A 207 -20.57 28.03 45.74
CA LEU A 207 -21.18 27.47 46.96
C LEU A 207 -20.68 28.14 48.24
N ASP A 208 -19.37 28.40 48.36
CA ASP A 208 -18.83 29.15 49.50
C ASP A 208 -19.31 30.61 49.50
N GLU A 209 -19.46 31.25 48.33
CA GLU A 209 -20.12 32.56 48.23
C GLU A 209 -21.59 32.52 48.69
N TYR A 210 -22.37 31.52 48.27
CA TYR A 210 -23.77 31.37 48.70
C TYR A 210 -23.88 31.11 50.21
N LYS A 211 -22.99 30.27 50.75
CA LYS A 211 -22.88 30.00 52.18
C LYS A 211 -22.53 31.26 52.97
N GLN A 212 -21.62 32.10 52.46
CA GLN A 212 -21.31 33.38 53.09
C GLN A 212 -22.51 34.35 53.02
N LYS A 213 -23.17 34.49 51.86
CA LYS A 213 -24.40 35.27 51.70
C LYS A 213 -25.51 34.80 52.64
N TRP A 214 -25.60 33.50 52.92
CA TRP A 214 -26.55 32.93 53.90
C TRP A 214 -26.15 33.22 55.34
N LEU A 215 -24.86 33.19 55.69
CA LEU A 215 -24.37 33.58 57.03
C LEU A 215 -24.60 35.08 57.29
N ASP A 216 -24.31 35.94 56.32
CA ASP A 216 -24.61 37.38 56.39
C ASP A 216 -26.12 37.62 56.54
N SER A 217 -26.94 36.89 55.78
CA SER A 217 -28.40 36.94 55.90
C SER A 217 -28.90 36.42 57.25
N PHE A 218 -28.23 35.42 57.84
CA PHE A 218 -28.52 34.93 59.18
C PHE A 218 -28.14 35.97 60.25
N GLU A 219 -27.02 36.69 60.12
CA GLU A 219 -26.71 37.81 61.00
C GLU A 219 -27.77 38.92 60.93
N VAL A 220 -28.22 39.27 59.71
CA VAL A 220 -29.28 40.26 59.49
C VAL A 220 -30.60 39.76 60.08
N MET A 221 -30.98 38.49 59.87
CA MET A 221 -32.17 37.90 60.49
C MET A 221 -32.04 37.77 62.01
N SER A 222 -30.85 37.58 62.57
CA SER A 222 -30.61 37.59 64.01
C SER A 222 -30.74 38.99 64.61
N LYS A 223 -30.27 40.03 63.90
CA LYS A 223 -30.50 41.44 64.25
C LYS A 223 -31.99 41.82 64.15
N ILE A 224 -32.69 41.40 63.10
CA ILE A 224 -34.14 41.58 62.97
C ILE A 224 -34.88 40.80 64.07
N GLY A 225 -34.46 39.56 64.35
CA GLY A 225 -35.00 38.69 65.40
C GLY A 225 -34.79 39.25 66.80
N SER A 226 -33.67 39.91 67.07
CA SER A 226 -33.44 40.58 68.36
C SER A 226 -34.29 41.84 68.51
N VAL A 227 -34.45 42.65 67.45
CA VAL A 227 -35.38 43.79 67.43
C VAL A 227 -36.84 43.31 67.59
N LEU A 228 -37.23 42.22 66.92
CA LEU A 228 -38.53 41.58 67.08
C LEU A 228 -38.72 41.05 68.50
N LYS A 229 -37.70 40.42 69.11
CA LYS A 229 -37.75 39.94 70.50
C LYS A 229 -37.89 41.09 71.49
N VAL A 230 -37.20 42.21 71.27
CA VAL A 230 -37.37 43.44 72.06
C VAL A 230 -38.78 44.01 71.88
N LYS A 231 -39.28 44.16 70.64
CA LYS A 231 -40.64 44.65 70.36
C LYS A 231 -41.75 43.71 70.87
N LEU A 232 -41.49 42.40 70.90
CA LEU A 232 -42.39 41.39 71.46
C LEU A 232 -42.35 41.45 72.99
N ASN A 233 -41.19 41.66 73.60
CA ASN A 233 -41.08 41.95 75.04
C ASN A 233 -41.77 43.27 75.41
N GLU A 234 -41.58 44.37 74.68
CA GLU A 234 -42.31 45.62 74.88
C GLU A 234 -43.82 45.44 74.74
N ARG A 235 -44.29 44.62 73.79
CA ARG A 235 -45.71 44.28 73.64
C ARG A 235 -46.23 43.36 74.74
N ARG A 236 -45.37 42.54 75.36
CA ARG A 236 -45.68 41.66 76.50
C ARG A 236 -45.60 42.37 77.86
N HIS A 237 -44.82 43.45 77.95
CA HIS A 237 -44.65 44.33 79.11
C HIS A 237 -45.26 45.72 78.83
N GLY A 238 -46.35 45.75 78.07
CA GLY A 238 -46.99 47.00 77.68
C GLY A 238 -47.72 47.64 78.85
N SER A 239 -47.14 48.71 79.40
CA SER A 239 -47.85 49.80 80.10
C SER A 239 -48.77 49.38 81.25
N GLU A 240 -48.22 49.20 82.46
CA GLU A 240 -48.80 49.77 83.68
C GLU A 240 -47.80 49.74 84.84
N ASP A 241 -47.92 50.71 85.76
CA ASP A 241 -47.13 50.79 86.98
C ASP A 241 -47.43 49.60 87.91
N ASN A 242 -46.41 48.85 88.36
CA ASN A 242 -46.26 48.55 89.79
C ASN A 242 -44.89 48.00 90.20
N ASP A 243 -44.66 48.05 91.51
CA ASP A 243 -43.46 47.67 92.24
C ASP A 243 -43.15 46.15 92.32
N GLU A 244 -42.02 45.85 92.96
CA GLU A 244 -41.61 44.59 93.62
C GLU A 244 -40.98 43.47 92.77
N TYR A 245 -39.63 43.43 92.84
CA TYR A 245 -38.80 42.37 93.46
C TYR A 245 -39.13 40.87 93.25
N TYR A 246 -38.06 40.06 93.17
CA TYR A 246 -38.02 38.58 93.08
C TYR A 246 -38.42 37.99 91.70
N GLU A 247 -37.81 36.90 91.19
CA GLU A 247 -36.62 36.16 91.60
C GLU A 247 -35.92 35.55 90.37
N GLU A 248 -34.69 35.10 90.54
CA GLU A 248 -33.95 34.26 89.60
C GLU A 248 -34.35 32.80 89.83
N GLU A 249 -34.92 32.08 88.85
CA GLU A 249 -34.59 30.65 88.61
C GLU A 249 -35.25 30.00 87.36
N GLU A 250 -34.48 29.03 86.85
CA GLU A 250 -34.79 27.78 86.15
C GLU A 250 -35.48 27.68 84.77
N GLU A 251 -34.87 26.78 84.00
CA GLU A 251 -35.31 26.14 82.77
C GLU A 251 -36.45 25.14 83.06
N ALA A 252 -37.42 24.97 82.15
CA ALA A 252 -37.86 23.65 81.68
C ALA A 252 -38.98 23.74 80.61
N ASP A 253 -38.92 22.79 79.67
CA ASP A 253 -40.00 22.16 78.92
C ASP A 253 -41.27 22.93 78.53
N ILE A 254 -41.44 23.12 77.22
CA ILE A 254 -42.77 23.04 76.59
C ILE A 254 -42.78 21.87 75.61
N GLU A 255 -43.17 20.71 76.15
CA GLU A 255 -43.71 19.59 75.39
C GLU A 255 -45.03 20.00 74.69
N ARG A 256 -45.14 19.71 73.38
CA ARG A 256 -46.38 19.50 72.58
C ARG A 256 -45.96 19.24 71.12
N VAL A 257 -45.77 18.01 70.66
CA VAL A 257 -46.79 16.98 70.40
C VAL A 257 -47.84 17.43 69.36
N LYS A 258 -47.56 17.01 68.12
CA LYS A 258 -48.48 16.62 67.03
C LYS A 258 -49.57 17.61 66.55
N HIS A 259 -49.50 17.92 65.26
CA HIS A 259 -50.69 17.92 64.41
C HIS A 259 -50.41 17.02 63.18
N ASP A 260 -51.20 15.95 63.05
CA ASP A 260 -51.39 15.20 61.81
C ASP A 260 -52.49 15.90 61.00
N GLY A 261 -52.45 15.86 59.67
CA GLY A 261 -53.35 16.69 58.86
C GLY A 261 -53.01 16.78 57.38
N SER A 262 -52.98 15.63 56.70
CA SER A 262 -53.41 15.45 55.31
C SER A 262 -53.77 16.72 54.51
N PHE A 263 -52.96 17.07 53.50
CA PHE A 263 -53.51 17.63 52.27
C PHE A 263 -52.94 16.91 51.04
N HIS A 264 -53.85 16.58 50.13
CA HIS A 264 -53.64 15.78 48.94
C HIS A 264 -53.77 16.74 47.75
N SER A 265 -52.82 16.74 46.83
CA SER A 265 -52.92 17.51 45.59
C SER A 265 -52.06 16.86 44.51
N GLU A 266 -52.67 15.91 43.80
CA GLU A 266 -52.36 15.72 42.39
C GLU A 266 -52.96 16.93 41.65
N GLU A 267 -52.18 17.64 40.84
CA GLU A 267 -52.75 18.40 39.72
C GLU A 267 -51.70 18.55 38.61
N GLU A 268 -52.13 18.25 37.39
CA GLU A 268 -51.33 18.39 36.18
C GLU A 268 -51.09 19.88 35.88
N SER A 269 -49.94 20.21 35.29
CA SER A 269 -49.79 21.48 34.56
C SER A 269 -49.01 21.25 33.28
N SER A 270 -49.77 21.08 32.19
CA SER A 270 -49.26 21.19 30.83
C SER A 270 -48.98 22.67 30.54
N PHE A 271 -47.77 23.00 30.13
CA PHE A 271 -47.53 24.25 29.43
C PHE A 271 -46.67 24.02 28.18
N ASN A 272 -47.36 23.84 27.06
CA ASN A 272 -46.78 24.13 25.75
C ASN A 272 -46.41 25.62 25.73
N THR A 273 -45.16 25.91 25.36
CA THR A 273 -44.88 27.15 24.62
C THR A 273 -44.31 26.73 23.28
N ASP A 274 -45.19 26.78 22.29
CA ASP A 274 -44.90 26.61 20.88
C ASP A 274 -44.58 28.00 20.31
N GLU A 275 -43.35 28.21 19.82
CA GLU A 275 -43.03 29.33 18.95
C GLU A 275 -41.82 28.97 18.05
N GLU A 276 -42.16 28.50 16.84
CA GLU A 276 -41.53 28.82 15.55
C GLU A 276 -40.57 30.05 15.60
N ASN A 277 -39.46 30.19 14.85
CA ASN A 277 -38.99 29.63 13.56
C ASN A 277 -37.43 29.92 13.49
N GLU A 278 -36.64 29.83 12.41
CA GLU A 278 -36.82 29.63 10.96
C GLU A 278 -35.57 28.91 10.36
N ILE A 279 -35.78 27.88 9.53
CA ILE A 279 -35.06 27.58 8.26
C ILE A 279 -33.51 27.54 8.24
N TYR A 280 -32.94 26.36 7.90
CA TYR A 280 -32.36 26.16 6.55
C TYR A 280 -32.45 24.69 6.06
N GLU A 281 -32.61 24.56 4.75
CA GLU A 281 -33.02 23.37 3.99
C GLU A 281 -31.88 22.45 3.51
N ILE A 282 -32.22 21.16 3.26
CA ILE A 282 -31.73 20.29 2.15
C ILE A 282 -30.23 19.86 2.23
N VAL A 283 -29.80 18.59 2.04
CA VAL A 283 -30.28 17.46 1.21
C VAL A 283 -30.26 16.13 2.02
N GLN A 284 -31.26 15.26 1.84
CA GLN A 284 -31.10 13.81 1.99
C GLN A 284 -30.88 13.22 0.60
N ASP A 285 -29.77 12.51 0.38
CA ASP A 285 -29.62 11.59 -0.74
C ASP A 285 -29.86 10.17 -0.19
N GLU A 286 -31.06 9.65 -0.42
CA GLU A 286 -31.29 8.22 -0.38
C GLU A 286 -30.69 7.63 -1.66
N ASN A 287 -29.75 6.69 -1.54
CA ASN A 287 -29.71 5.62 -2.53
C ASN A 287 -29.36 4.28 -1.89
N ASN A 288 -30.21 3.31 -2.20
CA ASN A 288 -30.27 2.02 -1.54
C ASN A 288 -29.45 0.97 -2.31
N GLU A 289 -29.21 -0.14 -1.63
CA GLU A 289 -28.50 -1.34 -2.11
C GLU A 289 -29.00 -1.86 -3.46
N GLU A 290 -28.10 -2.38 -4.31
CA GLU A 290 -28.26 -3.74 -4.82
C GLU A 290 -26.94 -4.39 -5.27
N GLU A 291 -26.81 -5.67 -4.94
CA GLU A 291 -25.66 -6.56 -5.09
C GLU A 291 -25.92 -7.56 -6.24
N VAL A 292 -25.01 -7.70 -7.23
CA VAL A 292 -24.99 -8.90 -8.09
C VAL A 292 -23.56 -9.32 -8.45
N SER A 293 -23.35 -10.64 -8.35
CA SER A 293 -22.12 -11.43 -8.56
C SER A 293 -21.81 -11.75 -10.04
N GLU A 294 -20.74 -12.55 -10.23
CA GLU A 294 -20.22 -13.24 -11.43
C GLU A 294 -19.05 -12.51 -12.14
N VAL A 295 -17.78 -12.90 -11.97
CA VAL A 295 -17.07 -14.18 -12.22
C VAL A 295 -16.81 -14.44 -13.72
N GLU A 296 -15.51 -14.43 -14.06
CA GLU A 296 -14.81 -15.07 -15.19
C GLU A 296 -15.49 -15.13 -16.59
N GLU A 297 -14.84 -14.54 -17.59
CA GLU A 297 -14.12 -15.36 -18.58
C GLU A 297 -13.06 -14.53 -19.35
N ALA A 298 -11.92 -15.14 -19.62
CA ALA A 298 -10.87 -14.54 -20.45
C ALA A 298 -10.88 -15.18 -21.85
N GLU A 299 -11.21 -14.42 -22.89
CA GLU A 299 -11.07 -14.89 -24.28
C GLU A 299 -10.06 -14.05 -25.07
N VAL A 300 -9.16 -14.75 -25.78
CA VAL A 300 -8.05 -14.18 -26.54
C VAL A 300 -8.40 -14.11 -28.03
N LYS A 301 -8.31 -12.92 -28.64
CA LYS A 301 -8.15 -12.65 -30.09
C LYS A 301 -7.51 -11.25 -30.23
N SER A 302 -6.27 -11.08 -30.65
CA SER A 302 -5.64 -11.43 -31.94
C SER A 302 -6.09 -10.53 -33.10
N GLU A 303 -5.16 -9.65 -33.51
CA GLU A 303 -4.94 -9.10 -34.86
C GLU A 303 -6.12 -8.41 -35.60
N ASN A 304 -5.99 -7.08 -35.79
CA ASN A 304 -5.41 -6.58 -37.05
C ASN A 304 -5.05 -5.08 -36.96
N ALA A 305 -3.77 -4.74 -37.16
CA ALA A 305 -3.31 -3.36 -37.26
C ALA A 305 -3.01 -3.02 -38.73
N SER A 306 -3.91 -2.27 -39.37
CA SER A 306 -3.71 -1.75 -40.72
C SER A 306 -2.84 -0.49 -40.67
N VAL A 307 -1.55 -0.61 -40.96
CA VAL A 307 -0.64 0.54 -41.11
C VAL A 307 -0.40 0.82 -42.58
N GLU A 308 -0.71 2.05 -42.98
CA GLU A 308 -0.60 2.57 -44.35
C GLU A 308 0.85 3.04 -44.62
N PRO A 309 1.42 2.83 -45.83
CA PRO A 309 2.84 3.10 -46.08
C PRO A 309 3.09 4.56 -46.47
N THR A 310 3.69 5.33 -45.55
CA THR A 310 4.18 6.69 -45.87
C THR A 310 5.50 6.63 -46.63
N VAL A 311 5.54 7.32 -47.77
CA VAL A 311 6.73 7.49 -48.63
C VAL A 311 7.75 8.41 -47.93
N PRO A 312 9.04 8.06 -47.84
CA PRO A 312 10.09 9.02 -47.52
C PRO A 312 10.46 9.80 -48.79
N ASP A 313 10.31 11.12 -48.73
CA ASP A 313 10.69 12.03 -49.81
C ASP A 313 12.21 12.26 -49.85
N ASP A 314 12.67 12.64 -51.03
CA ASP A 314 14.07 12.91 -51.37
C ASP A 314 14.49 14.28 -50.82
N ASP A 315 15.64 14.39 -50.16
CA ASP A 315 16.28 15.71 -49.99
C ASP A 315 17.81 15.59 -49.83
N GLU A 316 18.52 16.31 -50.69
CA GLU A 316 19.96 16.25 -50.85
C GLU A 316 20.69 17.00 -49.73
N GLN A 317 21.79 16.45 -49.21
CA GLN A 317 22.89 17.31 -48.76
C GLN A 317 24.26 16.65 -48.84
N MET A 318 25.13 17.27 -49.64
CA MET A 318 26.53 16.91 -49.81
C MET A 318 27.37 17.32 -48.60
N VAL A 319 28.26 16.45 -48.14
CA VAL A 319 29.56 16.84 -47.54
C VAL A 319 30.64 15.87 -48.05
N GLU A 320 31.77 16.42 -48.48
CA GLU A 320 32.92 15.69 -49.04
C GLU A 320 33.70 14.87 -47.99
N PRO A 321 34.43 13.82 -48.41
CA PRO A 321 35.37 13.11 -47.54
C PRO A 321 36.69 13.88 -47.39
N ALA A 322 37.27 13.88 -46.19
CA ALA A 322 38.62 14.39 -45.92
C ALA A 322 39.65 13.26 -45.78
N ASP A 323 40.86 13.53 -46.25
CA ASP A 323 41.93 12.57 -46.53
C ASP A 323 42.64 11.92 -45.33
N VAL A 324 43.37 10.84 -45.64
CA VAL A 324 44.25 10.07 -44.76
C VAL A 324 45.69 10.64 -44.76
N ALA A 325 46.22 10.99 -43.57
CA ALA A 325 47.65 10.97 -43.20
C ALA A 325 47.76 11.25 -41.67
N ASP A 326 48.27 10.39 -40.79
CA ASP A 326 49.62 9.79 -40.63
C ASP A 326 50.57 10.63 -39.74
N ALA A 327 51.54 9.96 -39.09
CA ALA A 327 52.64 10.44 -38.24
C ALA A 327 52.43 10.69 -36.71
N GLU A 328 52.69 9.61 -35.95
CA GLU A 328 53.72 9.49 -34.88
C GLU A 328 53.76 10.31 -33.56
N ALA A 329 53.75 9.54 -32.46
CA ALA A 329 54.72 9.52 -31.34
C ALA A 329 54.72 10.56 -30.19
N LYS A 330 54.25 10.10 -29.01
CA LYS A 330 54.92 10.02 -27.66
C LYS A 330 53.85 9.77 -26.59
N ALA A 331 53.84 8.68 -25.81
CA ALA A 331 54.80 8.19 -24.80
C ALA A 331 54.62 8.83 -23.41
N GLU A 332 54.51 7.95 -22.38
CA GLU A 332 54.43 8.21 -20.93
C GLU A 332 53.11 8.86 -20.40
N ALA A 333 52.52 8.42 -19.27
CA ALA A 333 52.77 7.26 -18.41
C ALA A 333 51.51 6.85 -17.61
N ASP A 334 51.47 5.59 -17.16
CA ASP A 334 50.50 5.02 -16.21
C ASP A 334 50.67 5.64 -14.79
N PRO A 335 49.64 5.61 -13.92
CA PRO A 335 49.55 4.44 -13.03
C PRO A 335 48.13 4.01 -12.62
N VAL A 336 47.89 2.70 -12.63
CA VAL A 336 46.83 2.03 -11.86
C VAL A 336 47.44 1.02 -10.88
N SER A 337 46.87 1.02 -9.67
CA SER A 337 47.15 0.22 -8.48
C SER A 337 47.41 -1.29 -8.67
N GLU A 338 48.32 -1.83 -7.86
CA GLU A 338 48.18 -3.17 -7.29
C GLU A 338 48.31 -3.08 -5.75
N GLU A 339 47.28 -3.54 -5.05
CA GLU A 339 47.30 -3.90 -3.63
C GLU A 339 47.43 -5.44 -3.54
N ASP A 340 48.03 -5.89 -2.43
CA ASP A 340 47.74 -7.18 -1.78
C ASP A 340 48.10 -8.53 -2.46
N GLN A 341 48.34 -9.62 -1.73
CA GLN A 341 48.95 -9.86 -0.41
C GLN A 341 49.25 -11.39 -0.34
N ASP A 342 50.03 -11.81 0.66
CA ASP A 342 50.01 -13.17 1.25
C ASP A 342 50.13 -14.42 0.35
N MET A 343 51.37 -14.92 0.20
CA MET A 343 51.64 -16.36 0.22
C MET A 343 53.00 -16.68 0.84
N GLU A 344 53.04 -17.02 2.14
CA GLU A 344 54.06 -17.89 2.73
C GLU A 344 53.72 -18.29 4.19
N ASN A 345 53.17 -19.49 4.38
CA ASN A 345 53.67 -20.51 5.34
C ASN A 345 52.72 -21.71 5.45
N ILE A 346 53.26 -22.91 5.19
CA ILE A 346 52.66 -24.19 5.57
C ILE A 346 53.65 -24.88 6.53
N PRO A 347 53.25 -25.31 7.74
CA PRO A 347 54.16 -25.98 8.66
C PRO A 347 54.35 -27.46 8.29
N GLU A 348 55.59 -27.94 8.40
CA GLU A 348 55.93 -29.36 8.22
C GLU A 348 55.36 -30.24 9.35
N ILE A 349 55.03 -31.48 9.01
CA ILE A 349 54.44 -32.49 9.89
C ILE A 349 55.53 -33.43 10.41
N ASN A 350 55.48 -33.78 11.70
CA ASN A 350 56.38 -34.73 12.35
C ASN A 350 56.13 -36.19 11.91
N GLY A 351 57.22 -36.98 11.89
CA GLY A 351 57.24 -38.44 11.74
C GLY A 351 58.68 -38.87 11.43
N ASP A 352 59.54 -39.13 12.41
CA ASP A 352 59.55 -40.29 13.33
C ASP A 352 59.81 -41.61 12.58
N ASP A 353 61.08 -42.01 12.50
CA ASP A 353 61.51 -43.38 12.24
C ASP A 353 63.00 -43.58 12.65
N SER A 354 63.25 -44.59 13.49
CA SER A 354 64.55 -45.12 13.99
C SER A 354 65.35 -44.34 15.06
#